data_AF-A0A4Q0IJR7-F1
#
_entry.id   AF-A0A4Q0IJR7-F1
#
_cell.length_a   1.000
_cell.length_b   1.000
_cell.length_c   1.000
_cell.angle_alpha   90.00
_cell.angle_beta   90.00
_cell.angle_gamma   90.00
#
_symmetry.space_group_name_H-M   'P 1'
#
loop_
_entity.id
_entity.type
_entity.pdbx_description
1 polymer ?
#
loop_
_entity_poly.entity_id
_entity_poly.type
_entity_poly.pdbx_seq_one_letter_code
_entity_poly.pdbx_strand_id
1 'polypeptide(L)'
;MTKLLSLVIVMIMAAFQAMAQESKTNTSSQSIKLEITQLRTHNTGVHRAPKHISIEAFYDAESNSIDISYDGENDGEVFVFMGENLIGYDSTINTIIQLPYDSGQFHLEISGETWIAQGFISL
;
A
#
# COMPACT_ATOMS: atom_id res chain seq x y z
N MET A 1 -34.38 27.07 29.90
CA MET A 1 -33.99 25.65 29.74
C MET A 1 -32.71 25.54 28.90
N THR A 2 -31.63 26.21 29.30
CA THR A 2 -30.38 26.30 28.50
C THR A 2 -29.16 25.70 29.20
N LYS A 3 -29.22 25.53 30.53
CA LYS A 3 -28.12 24.98 31.34
C LYS A 3 -27.92 23.47 31.16
N LEU A 4 -29.00 22.72 30.86
CA LEU A 4 -28.94 21.29 30.58
C LEU A 4 -28.31 20.99 29.20
N LEU A 5 -28.54 21.86 28.21
CA LEU A 5 -27.92 21.74 26.88
C LEU A 5 -26.40 21.92 26.95
N SER A 6 -25.94 22.88 27.78
CA SER A 6 -24.52 23.15 27.96
C SER A 6 -23.75 21.98 28.58
N LEU A 7 -24.40 21.15 29.40
CA LEU A 7 -23.77 20.03 30.09
C LEU A 7 -23.52 18.84 29.14
N VAL A 8 -24.44 18.60 28.20
CA VAL A 8 -24.31 17.55 27.18
C VAL A 8 -23.15 17.84 26.23
N ILE A 9 -22.96 19.11 25.85
CA ILE A 9 -21.87 19.53 24.94
C ILE A 9 -20.49 19.34 25.59
N VAL A 10 -20.35 19.62 26.90
CA VAL A 10 -19.09 19.44 27.64
C VAL A 10 -18.72 17.95 27.78
N MET A 11 -19.69 17.07 28.00
CA MET A 11 -19.43 15.62 28.07
C MET A 11 -18.99 15.02 26.73
N ILE A 12 -19.52 15.54 25.61
CA ILE A 12 -19.13 15.08 24.27
C ILE A 12 -17.70 15.52 23.93
N MET A 13 -17.27 16.74 24.31
CA MET A 13 -15.89 17.20 24.09
C MET A 13 -14.84 16.44 24.92
N ALA A 14 -15.20 15.95 26.11
CA ALA A 14 -14.28 15.17 26.94
C ALA A 14 -14.04 13.74 26.42
N ALA A 15 -14.93 13.22 25.57
CA ALA A 15 -14.84 11.85 25.06
C ALA A 15 -13.91 11.70 23.84
N PHE A 16 -13.51 12.80 23.17
CA PHE A 16 -12.68 12.75 21.96
C PHE A 16 -11.17 12.98 22.19
N GLN A 17 -10.71 13.08 23.44
CA GLN A 17 -9.29 13.39 23.72
C GLN A 17 -8.38 12.16 23.88
N ALA A 18 -8.86 10.96 23.60
CA ALA A 18 -8.02 9.76 23.62
C ALA A 18 -8.19 9.04 22.30
N MET A 19 -7.24 9.23 21.38
CA MET A 19 -6.49 8.20 20.65
C MET A 19 -5.55 8.91 19.66
N ALA A 20 -4.53 9.59 20.19
CA ALA A 20 -3.27 9.76 19.48
C ALA A 20 -2.25 8.98 20.31
N GLN A 21 -2.30 7.65 20.20
CA GLN A 21 -1.30 6.80 20.82
C GLN A 21 -0.09 6.83 19.89
N GLU A 22 0.84 7.74 20.17
CA GLU A 22 2.19 7.71 19.59
C GLU A 22 2.84 6.39 20.03
N SER A 23 2.74 5.39 19.17
CA SER A 23 3.44 4.13 19.31
C SER A 23 4.93 4.41 19.10
N LYS A 24 5.65 4.68 20.18
CA LYS A 24 7.10 4.51 20.25
C LYS A 24 7.45 3.03 20.18
N THR A 25 7.14 2.40 19.07
CA THR A 25 7.78 1.17 18.65
C THR A 25 8.76 1.57 17.56
N ASN A 26 9.93 0.94 17.51
CA ASN A 26 10.87 1.16 16.40
C ASN A 26 10.32 0.49 15.13
N THR A 27 9.11 0.86 14.72
CA THR A 27 8.38 0.39 13.55
C THR A 27 8.85 1.23 12.37
N SER A 28 10.09 1.00 11.92
CA SER A 28 10.59 1.69 10.74
C SER A 28 9.80 1.22 9.54
N SER A 29 8.97 2.09 8.96
CA SER A 29 8.36 1.84 7.66
C SER A 29 9.45 1.46 6.67
N GLN A 30 9.25 0.35 5.95
CA GLN A 30 10.27 -0.25 5.10
C GLN A 30 9.87 -0.11 3.64
N SER A 31 10.75 0.46 2.82
CA SER A 31 10.58 0.45 1.37
C SER A 31 10.71 -0.96 0.81
N ILE A 32 9.78 -1.37 -0.05
CA ILE A 32 9.84 -2.62 -0.78
C ILE A 32 10.53 -2.34 -2.12
N LYS A 33 11.68 -2.98 -2.35
CA LYS A 33 12.37 -2.86 -3.65
C LYS A 33 11.57 -3.61 -4.71
N LEU A 34 11.13 -2.89 -5.73
CA LEU A 34 10.41 -3.45 -6.87
C LEU A 34 11.35 -3.66 -8.06
N GLU A 35 11.28 -4.84 -8.66
CA GLU A 35 11.94 -5.18 -9.92
C GLU A 35 10.89 -5.21 -11.04
N ILE A 36 11.11 -4.37 -12.05
CA ILE A 36 10.13 -4.11 -13.11
C ILE A 36 10.55 -4.85 -14.37
N THR A 37 9.66 -5.70 -14.88
CA THR A 37 9.82 -6.40 -16.14
C THR A 37 8.80 -5.87 -17.14
N GLN A 38 9.28 -5.36 -18.28
CA GLN A 38 8.40 -5.00 -19.39
C GLN A 38 8.06 -6.24 -20.23
N LEU A 39 6.77 -6.47 -20.42
CA LEU A 39 6.26 -7.48 -21.33
C LEU A 39 6.46 -6.96 -22.76
N ARG A 40 7.11 -7.74 -23.62
CA ARG A 40 7.41 -7.30 -25.00
C ARG A 40 6.12 -6.93 -25.74
N THR A 41 5.88 -5.64 -25.91
CA THR A 41 4.88 -5.15 -26.86
C THR A 41 5.40 -5.42 -28.27
N HIS A 42 4.53 -5.88 -29.16
CA HIS A 42 4.85 -6.22 -30.55
C HIS A 42 5.74 -5.17 -31.23
N ASN A 43 6.74 -5.62 -32.00
CA ASN A 43 7.80 -4.80 -32.56
C ASN A 43 7.21 -3.84 -33.62
N THR A 44 6.80 -2.63 -33.22
CA THR A 44 6.14 -1.65 -34.12
C THR A 44 7.11 -0.99 -35.12
N GLY A 45 8.34 -1.49 -35.28
CA GLY A 45 9.36 -0.92 -36.17
C GLY A 45 9.93 0.43 -35.71
N VAL A 46 9.27 1.08 -34.75
CA VAL A 46 9.70 2.33 -34.12
C VAL A 46 10.44 2.01 -32.82
N HIS A 47 11.74 2.29 -32.79
CA HIS A 47 12.54 2.18 -31.58
C HIS A 47 12.20 3.34 -30.63
N ARG A 48 11.32 3.09 -29.66
CA ARG A 48 11.09 4.00 -28.54
C ARG A 48 11.97 3.58 -27.36
N ALA A 49 12.44 4.56 -26.59
CA ALA A 49 13.07 4.26 -25.30
C ALA A 49 12.05 3.55 -24.39
N PRO A 50 12.49 2.58 -23.55
CA PRO A 50 11.62 1.94 -22.57
C PRO A 50 10.89 2.99 -21.70
N LYS A 51 9.58 2.82 -21.50
CA LYS A 51 8.81 3.69 -20.60
C LYS A 51 9.34 3.51 -19.16
N HIS A 52 9.75 4.58 -18.52
CA HIS A 52 10.07 4.54 -17.09
C HIS A 52 8.77 4.34 -16.30
N ILE A 53 8.73 3.31 -15.44
CA ILE A 53 7.56 2.97 -14.61
C ILE A 53 7.93 3.37 -13.19
N SER A 54 7.32 4.47 -12.71
CA SER A 54 7.58 5.03 -11.37
C SER A 54 6.56 4.48 -10.39
N ILE A 55 6.85 3.31 -9.83
CA ILE A 55 6.01 2.65 -8.84
C ILE A 55 6.81 2.43 -7.56
N GLU A 56 6.19 2.75 -6.44
CA GLU A 56 6.77 2.66 -5.12
C GLU A 56 5.84 1.86 -4.22
N ALA A 57 6.43 1.08 -3.31
CA ALA A 57 5.70 0.34 -2.31
C ALA A 57 6.41 0.45 -0.96
N PHE A 58 5.65 0.70 0.09
CA PHE A 58 6.16 0.88 1.44
C PHE A 58 5.31 0.11 2.43
N TYR A 59 5.97 -0.62 3.33
CA TYR A 59 5.31 -1.20 4.49
C TYR A 59 5.21 -0.16 5.60
N ASP A 60 3.99 0.10 6.07
CA ASP A 60 3.69 0.86 7.26
C ASP A 60 3.44 -0.10 8.43
N ALA A 61 4.30 -0.01 9.42
CA ALA A 61 4.30 -0.88 10.58
C ALA A 61 3.35 -0.41 11.70
N GLU A 62 2.85 0.83 11.67
CA GLU A 62 1.81 1.28 12.59
C GLU A 62 0.44 0.71 12.20
N SER A 63 0.15 0.70 10.89
CA SER A 63 -1.08 0.14 10.35
C SER A 63 -0.95 -1.33 9.93
N ASN A 64 0.24 -1.93 9.94
CA ASN A 64 0.51 -3.27 9.39
C ASN A 64 -0.01 -3.42 7.95
N SER A 65 0.32 -2.46 7.08
CA SER A 65 -0.18 -2.41 5.71
C SER A 65 0.91 -2.10 4.71
N ILE A 66 0.70 -2.47 3.45
CA ILE A 66 1.55 -2.05 2.34
C ILE A 66 0.80 -0.94 1.58
N ASP A 67 1.42 0.24 1.50
CA ASP A 67 0.99 1.35 0.64
C ASP A 67 1.69 1.22 -0.72
N ILE A 68 0.92 1.26 -1.79
CA ILE A 68 1.42 1.22 -3.16
C ILE A 68 1.01 2.52 -3.84
N SER A 69 2.00 3.21 -4.41
CA SER A 69 1.81 4.46 -5.15
C SER A 69 2.46 4.37 -6.53
N TYR A 70 1.69 4.76 -7.55
CA TYR A 70 2.09 4.76 -8.94
C TYR A 70 1.72 6.09 -9.59
N ASP A 71 2.74 6.82 -10.02
CA ASP A 71 2.61 8.06 -10.79
C ASP A 71 2.64 7.75 -12.29
N GLY A 72 1.57 7.10 -12.76
CA GLY A 72 1.40 6.82 -14.17
C GLY A 72 -0.06 6.62 -14.55
N GLU A 73 -0.33 6.69 -15.86
CA GLU A 73 -1.68 6.69 -16.42
C GLU A 73 -2.23 5.29 -16.70
N ASN A 74 -1.41 4.25 -16.48
CA ASN A 74 -1.79 2.88 -16.81
C ASN A 74 -2.56 2.23 -15.65
N ASP A 75 -3.65 1.55 -15.96
CA ASP A 75 -4.34 0.68 -15.00
C ASP A 75 -3.49 -0.56 -14.69
N GLY A 76 -3.77 -1.16 -13.54
CA GLY A 76 -3.17 -2.41 -13.12
C GLY A 76 -3.73 -2.90 -11.80
N GLU A 77 -3.31 -4.09 -11.43
CA GLU A 77 -3.82 -4.83 -10.28
C GLU A 77 -2.69 -5.15 -9.31
N VAL A 78 -3.02 -5.25 -8.02
CA VAL A 78 -2.08 -5.54 -6.94
C VAL A 78 -2.42 -6.88 -6.32
N PHE A 79 -1.41 -7.72 -6.14
CA PHE A 79 -1.50 -9.02 -5.48
C PHE A 79 -0.44 -9.13 -4.40
N VAL A 80 -0.85 -9.60 -3.22
CA VAL A 80 0.06 -9.88 -2.10
C VAL A 80 -0.05 -11.33 -1.72
N PHE A 81 1.09 -12.01 -1.69
CA PHE A 81 1.20 -13.43 -1.37
C PHE A 81 2.06 -13.67 -0.14
N MET A 82 1.75 -14.76 0.57
CA MET A 82 2.62 -15.36 1.57
C MET A 82 2.86 -16.82 1.19
N GLY A 83 4.05 -17.12 0.68
CA GLY A 83 4.29 -18.38 -0.04
C GLY A 83 3.43 -18.43 -1.32
N GLU A 84 2.64 -19.49 -1.50
CA GLU A 84 1.73 -19.66 -2.64
C GLU A 84 0.31 -19.12 -2.38
N ASN A 85 0.03 -18.62 -1.16
CA ASN A 85 -1.29 -18.16 -0.77
C ASN A 85 -1.48 -16.67 -1.11
N LEU A 86 -2.52 -16.36 -1.88
CA LEU A 86 -2.98 -14.98 -2.07
C LEU A 86 -3.66 -14.48 -0.79
N ILE A 87 -3.09 -13.46 -0.17
CA ILE A 87 -3.57 -12.88 1.09
C ILE A 87 -4.09 -11.45 0.96
N GLY A 88 -3.81 -10.77 -0.16
CA GLY A 88 -4.30 -9.43 -0.46
C GLY A 88 -4.46 -9.21 -1.96
N TYR A 89 -5.50 -8.47 -2.34
CA TYR A 89 -5.78 -8.11 -3.72
C TYR A 89 -6.49 -6.76 -3.79
N ASP A 90 -6.16 -5.98 -4.81
CA ASP A 90 -6.93 -4.82 -5.25
C ASP A 90 -6.89 -4.74 -6.78
N SER A 91 -8.01 -4.33 -7.38
CA SER A 91 -8.11 -4.11 -8.82
C SER A 91 -7.43 -2.82 -9.30
N THR A 92 -6.84 -2.05 -8.38
CA THR A 92 -6.19 -0.76 -8.65
C THR A 92 -4.84 -0.66 -7.93
N ILE A 93 -3.89 0.03 -8.56
CA ILE A 93 -2.51 0.14 -8.05
C ILE A 93 -2.41 1.06 -6.83
N ASN A 94 -3.00 2.24 -6.89
CA ASN A 94 -2.93 3.26 -5.85
C ASN A 94 -3.81 2.89 -4.65
N THR A 95 -3.35 1.89 -3.89
CA THR A 95 -4.12 1.22 -2.85
C THR A 95 -3.27 0.94 -1.62
N ILE A 96 -3.95 0.59 -0.53
CA ILE A 96 -3.36 0.15 0.73
C ILE A 96 -3.87 -1.25 1.02
N ILE A 97 -2.96 -2.21 1.13
CA ILE A 97 -3.28 -3.60 1.46
C ILE A 97 -2.95 -3.87 2.93
N GLN A 98 -3.97 -4.17 3.72
CA GLN A 98 -3.81 -4.60 5.10
C GLN A 98 -3.22 -6.03 5.15
N LEU A 99 -2.13 -6.22 5.88
CA LEU A 99 -1.57 -7.55 6.08
C LEU A 99 -2.29 -8.29 7.23
N PRO A 100 -2.63 -9.58 7.06
CA PRO A 100 -3.22 -10.40 8.12
C PRO A 100 -2.21 -10.87 9.17
N TYR A 101 -0.91 -10.76 8.89
CA TYR A 101 0.19 -11.16 9.77
C TYR A 101 1.20 -10.02 9.87
N ASP A 102 1.88 -9.91 11.00
CA ASP A 102 2.91 -8.91 11.32
C ASP A 102 4.34 -9.43 11.12
N SER A 103 4.48 -10.68 10.66
CA SER A 103 5.77 -11.35 10.45
C SER A 103 5.72 -12.35 9.29
N GLY A 104 6.88 -12.61 8.70
CA GLY A 104 7.07 -13.55 7.61
C GLY A 104 7.50 -12.91 6.29
N GLN A 105 7.59 -13.73 5.24
CA GLN A 105 8.00 -13.29 3.91
C GLN A 105 6.78 -13.07 3.01
N PHE A 106 6.65 -11.84 2.52
CA PHE A 106 5.59 -11.44 1.61
C PHE A 106 6.15 -11.17 0.21
N HIS A 107 5.40 -11.59 -0.80
CA HIS A 107 5.66 -11.33 -2.20
C HIS A 107 4.57 -10.39 -2.73
N LEU A 108 4.98 -9.22 -3.19
CA LEU A 108 4.13 -8.23 -3.83
C LEU A 108 4.30 -8.35 -5.35
N GLU A 109 3.20 -8.52 -6.07
CA GLU A 109 3.16 -8.49 -7.52
C GLU A 109 2.17 -7.42 -7.98
N ILE A 110 2.60 -6.56 -8.88
CA ILE A 110 1.79 -5.49 -9.46
C ILE A 110 1.80 -5.68 -10.96
N SER A 111 0.64 -5.97 -11.53
CA SER A 111 0.48 -6.31 -12.94
C SER A 111 -0.17 -5.16 -13.68
N GLY A 112 0.57 -4.55 -14.60
CA GLY A 112 0.05 -3.62 -15.59
C GLY A 112 -0.09 -4.29 -16.96
N GLU A 113 -0.77 -3.62 -17.89
CA GLU A 113 -1.04 -4.18 -19.23
C GLU A 113 0.21 -4.67 -19.97
N THR A 114 1.32 -3.95 -19.85
CA THR A 114 2.57 -4.23 -20.58
C THR A 114 3.78 -4.43 -19.67
N TRP A 115 3.58 -4.59 -18.37
CA TRP A 115 4.67 -4.69 -17.41
C TRP A 115 4.21 -5.36 -16.12
N ILE A 116 5.15 -5.97 -15.40
CA ILE A 116 4.93 -6.54 -14.09
C ILE A 116 6.03 -6.02 -13.17
N ALA A 117 5.68 -5.53 -11.98
CA ALA A 117 6.61 -5.21 -10.92
C ALA A 117 6.48 -6.23 -9.79
N GLN A 118 7.61 -6.75 -9.31
CA GLN A 118 7.64 -7.73 -8.22
C GLN A 118 8.58 -7.25 -7.12
N GLY A 119 8.20 -7.51 -5.87
CA GLY A 119 9.03 -7.19 -4.71
C GLY A 119 8.81 -8.14 -3.56
N PHE A 120 9.81 -8.23 -2.70
CA PHE A 120 9.75 -9.08 -1.51
C PHE A 120 10.06 -8.25 -0.28
N ILE A 121 9.35 -8.55 0.80
CA ILE A 121 9.62 -8.00 2.12
C ILE A 121 9.60 -9.12 3.15
N SER A 122 10.50 -9.04 4.13
CA SER A 122 10.53 -9.91 5.29
C SER A 122 10.31 -9.06 6.53
N LEU A 123 9.23 -9.36 7.24
CA LEU A 123 8.81 -8.71 8.48
C LEU A 123 9.12 -9.61 9.68
#